data_AF-A0A933MHW9-F1
#
_entry.id   AF-A0A933MHW9-F1
#
_cell.length_a   1.000
_cell.length_b   1.000
_cell.length_c   1.000
_cell.angle_alpha   90.00
_cell.angle_beta   90.00
_cell.angle_gamma   90.00
#
_symmetry.space_group_name_H-M   'P 1'
#
loop_
_entity.id
_entity.type
_entity.pdbx_description
1 polymer ?
#
loop_
_entity_poly.entity_id
_entity_poly.type
_entity_poly.pdbx_seq_one_letter_code
_entity_poly.pdbx_strand_id
1 'polypeptide(L)'
;MRRINPVRNIRCKSRKNKISNRVNFIKMVASGNDFVVAETRNPKLLARQICDRKYGVGADGLLILDKSKVANVKMRIFNPDGSEPAMCGNGARCIAVYSARDQKTETRNQIKIETKAGIIESEVDGNNVKIKFTEPKDLKLDLPIIINGITRHVSFVNTGVPHTVIFVSG
;
A
#
# COMPACT_ATOMS: atom_id res chain seq x y z
N MET A 1 -8.41 17.96 17.33
CA MET A 1 -8.29 16.51 17.65
C MET A 1 -9.47 15.77 17.03
N ARG A 2 -9.31 15.09 15.88
CA ARG A 2 -10.38 14.26 15.30
C ARG A 2 -10.00 12.78 15.47
N ARG A 3 -10.77 12.05 16.27
CA ARG A 3 -10.68 10.60 16.43
C ARG A 3 -10.83 9.93 15.06
N ILE A 4 -9.94 9.00 14.74
CA ILE A 4 -10.17 8.02 13.66
C ILE A 4 -11.18 7.02 14.22
N ASN A 5 -12.47 7.27 13.98
CA ASN A 5 -13.50 6.26 14.19
C ASN A 5 -13.40 5.25 13.03
N PRO A 6 -13.41 3.93 13.29
CA PRO A 6 -13.55 2.94 12.22
C PRO A 6 -14.86 3.21 11.47
N VAL A 7 -14.76 3.56 10.19
CA VAL A 7 -15.93 3.90 9.38
C VAL A 7 -16.64 2.62 8.94
N ARG A 8 -17.80 2.41 9.59
CA ARG A 8 -19.02 1.65 9.26
C ARG A 8 -19.02 0.72 8.02
N ASN A 9 -19.45 -0.52 8.28
CA ASN A 9 -19.97 -1.53 7.35
C ASN A 9 -20.69 -0.95 6.12
N ILE A 10 -20.11 -1.11 4.93
CA ILE A 10 -20.76 -0.83 3.65
C ILE A 10 -21.42 -2.12 3.14
N ARG A 11 -22.75 -2.07 2.95
CA ARG A 11 -23.55 -3.14 2.34
C ARG A 11 -23.48 -3.00 0.81
N CYS A 12 -22.71 -3.87 0.15
CA CYS A 12 -22.86 -4.05 -1.29
C CYS A 12 -24.04 -5.01 -1.56
N LYS A 13 -25.14 -4.53 -2.15
CA LYS A 13 -26.26 -5.37 -2.60
C LYS A 13 -26.14 -5.57 -4.11
N SER A 14 -25.59 -6.69 -4.54
CA SER A 14 -25.75 -7.18 -5.90
C SER A 14 -27.18 -7.68 -6.11
N ARG A 15 -27.90 -7.14 -7.10
CA ARG A 15 -29.17 -7.71 -7.58
C ARG A 15 -28.85 -8.85 -8.54
N LYS A 16 -29.25 -10.05 -8.14
CA LYS A 16 -29.12 -11.39 -8.77
C LYS A 16 -27.93 -12.19 -8.23
N ASN A 17 -28.29 -13.36 -7.68
CA ASN A 17 -27.51 -14.35 -6.91
C ASN A 17 -27.26 -14.04 -5.43
N LYS A 18 -28.06 -14.72 -4.59
CA LYS A 18 -28.03 -14.76 -3.12
C LYS A 18 -26.72 -15.39 -2.60
N ILE A 19 -25.63 -14.62 -2.54
CA ILE A 19 -24.59 -14.73 -1.51
C ILE A 19 -24.08 -13.32 -1.25
N SER A 20 -24.65 -12.60 -0.28
CA SER A 20 -24.02 -11.35 0.18
C SER A 20 -22.85 -11.72 1.09
N ASN A 21 -21.70 -12.04 0.51
CA ASN A 21 -20.47 -12.13 1.28
C ASN A 21 -20.13 -10.73 1.78
N ARG A 22 -20.44 -10.45 3.03
CA ARG A 22 -20.01 -9.23 3.71
C ARG A 22 -18.50 -9.31 3.88
N VAL A 23 -17.80 -8.31 3.38
CA VAL A 23 -16.36 -8.16 3.58
C VAL A 23 -16.16 -7.10 4.65
N ASN A 24 -15.58 -7.49 5.78
CA ASN A 24 -15.11 -6.54 6.77
C ASN A 24 -13.81 -5.93 6.24
N PHE A 25 -13.68 -4.62 6.37
CA PHE A 25 -12.50 -3.92 5.90
C PHE A 25 -12.20 -2.69 6.74
N ILE A 26 -10.96 -2.23 6.64
CA ILE A 26 -10.49 -0.97 7.21
C ILE A 26 -9.94 -0.12 6.09
N LYS A 27 -10.37 1.14 6.04
CA LYS A 27 -9.84 2.13 5.09
C LYS A 27 -8.69 2.89 5.74
N MET A 28 -7.56 2.97 5.05
CA MET A 28 -6.36 3.67 5.52
C MET A 28 -5.84 4.61 4.43
N VAL A 29 -5.15 5.68 4.82
CA VAL A 29 -4.55 6.64 3.89
C VAL A 29 -3.15 6.99 4.38
N ALA A 30 -2.17 7.03 3.48
CA ALA A 30 -0.81 7.49 3.75
C ALA A 30 -0.38 8.46 2.64
N SER A 31 -0.18 9.72 3.01
CA SER A 31 0.28 10.78 2.11
C SER A 31 -0.58 10.91 0.83
N GLY A 32 -1.90 10.77 0.97
CA GLY A 32 -2.86 10.86 -0.14
C GLY A 32 -3.13 9.52 -0.86
N ASN A 33 -2.26 8.51 -0.72
CA ASN A 33 -2.51 7.19 -1.28
C ASN A 33 -3.41 6.38 -0.34
N ASP A 34 -4.50 5.84 -0.86
CA ASP A 34 -5.58 5.24 -0.06
C ASP A 34 -5.75 3.73 -0.26
N PHE A 35 -5.80 2.99 0.84
CA PHE A 35 -5.83 1.53 0.85
C PHE A 35 -7.05 0.98 1.58
N VAL A 36 -7.50 -0.19 1.15
CA VAL A 36 -8.44 -1.03 1.90
C VAL A 36 -7.66 -2.21 2.46
N VAL A 37 -7.76 -2.46 3.77
CA VAL A 37 -7.24 -3.67 4.42
C VAL A 37 -8.41 -4.62 4.63
N ALA A 38 -8.34 -5.85 4.13
CA ALA A 38 -9.40 -6.84 4.28
C ALA A 38 -8.87 -8.27 4.22
N GLU A 39 -9.69 -9.22 4.65
CA GLU A 39 -9.41 -10.65 4.51
C GLU A 39 -10.25 -11.25 3.38
N THR A 40 -9.65 -12.11 2.56
CA THR A 40 -10.36 -12.80 1.46
C THR A 40 -9.57 -13.98 0.93
N ARG A 41 -10.29 -14.97 0.39
CA ARG A 41 -9.70 -16.10 -0.35
C ARG A 41 -9.37 -15.75 -1.81
N ASN A 42 -9.95 -14.67 -2.36
CA ASN A 42 -9.73 -14.24 -3.74
C ASN A 42 -9.39 -12.74 -3.80
N PRO A 43 -8.13 -12.38 -3.46
CA PRO A 43 -7.73 -10.97 -3.35
C PRO A 43 -7.72 -10.23 -4.68
N LYS A 44 -7.39 -10.89 -5.79
CA LYS A 44 -7.41 -10.25 -7.12
C LYS A 44 -8.82 -9.81 -7.52
N LEU A 45 -9.80 -10.68 -7.30
CA LEU A 45 -11.21 -10.35 -7.56
C LEU A 45 -11.70 -9.25 -6.63
N LEU A 46 -11.40 -9.37 -5.33
CA LEU A 46 -11.81 -8.36 -4.35
C LEU A 46 -11.19 -6.99 -4.67
N ALA A 47 -9.91 -6.92 -5.04
CA ALA A 47 -9.23 -5.67 -5.38
C ALA A 47 -9.97 -4.94 -6.51
N ARG A 48 -10.29 -5.64 -7.61
CA ARG A 48 -11.04 -5.05 -8.73
C ARG A 48 -12.40 -4.49 -8.33
N GLN A 49 -13.08 -5.15 -7.40
CA GLN A 49 -14.42 -4.74 -6.96
C GLN A 49 -14.38 -3.63 -5.91
N ILE A 50 -13.50 -3.75 -4.92
CA ILE A 50 -13.48 -2.86 -3.75
C ILE A 50 -12.75 -1.55 -4.04
N CYS A 51 -11.75 -1.58 -4.93
CA CYS A 51 -10.97 -0.40 -5.32
C CYS A 51 -11.70 0.47 -6.35
N ASP A 52 -12.76 -0.03 -7.00
CA ASP A 52 -13.59 0.79 -7.90
C ASP A 52 -14.14 2.01 -7.14
N ARG A 53 -13.83 3.22 -7.63
CA ARG A 53 -14.18 4.47 -6.96
C ARG A 53 -15.65 4.86 -7.10
N LYS A 54 -16.37 4.31 -8.08
CA LYS A 54 -17.78 4.62 -8.34
C LYS A 54 -18.71 3.61 -7.68
N TYR A 55 -18.35 2.33 -7.75
CA TYR A 55 -19.22 1.22 -7.36
C TYR A 55 -18.67 0.38 -6.19
N GLY A 56 -17.41 0.59 -5.82
CA GLY A 56 -16.76 -0.03 -4.67
C GLY A 56 -16.62 0.93 -3.49
N VAL A 57 -15.64 0.65 -2.63
CA VAL A 57 -15.21 1.57 -1.56
C VAL A 57 -14.36 2.70 -2.14
N GLY A 58 -13.67 2.42 -3.26
CA GLY A 58 -12.72 3.31 -3.91
C GLY A 58 -11.39 3.32 -3.19
N ALA A 59 -10.30 2.88 -3.84
CA ALA A 59 -8.96 2.84 -3.25
C ALA A 59 -7.87 2.70 -4.32
N ASP A 60 -6.67 3.18 -4.05
CA ASP A 60 -5.46 2.91 -4.84
C ASP A 60 -4.97 1.46 -4.70
N GLY A 61 -5.37 0.75 -3.64
CA GLY A 61 -5.03 -0.67 -3.50
C GLY A 61 -5.73 -1.41 -2.35
N LEU A 62 -5.71 -2.74 -2.45
CA LEU A 62 -6.13 -3.67 -1.41
C LEU A 62 -4.88 -4.26 -0.73
N LEU A 63 -4.82 -4.16 0.60
CA LEU A 63 -3.79 -4.76 1.44
C LEU A 63 -4.35 -6.01 2.12
N ILE A 64 -3.60 -7.11 2.01
CA ILE A 64 -3.87 -8.38 2.70
C ILE A 64 -2.76 -8.62 3.71
N LEU A 65 -3.14 -9.02 4.92
CA LEU A 65 -2.22 -9.39 5.98
C LEU A 65 -2.23 -10.90 6.18
N ASP A 66 -1.05 -11.49 6.12
CA ASP A 66 -0.80 -12.90 6.39
C ASP A 66 0.11 -13.03 7.62
N LYS A 67 0.11 -14.22 8.23
CA LYS A 67 1.12 -14.57 9.24
C LYS A 67 2.50 -14.67 8.59
N SER A 68 3.50 -14.05 9.21
CA SER A 68 4.91 -14.20 8.82
C SER A 68 5.62 -15.18 9.76
N LYS A 69 6.62 -15.89 9.23
CA LYS A 69 7.56 -16.71 10.03
C LYS A 69 8.85 -15.96 10.40
N VAL A 70 9.10 -14.81 9.77
CA VAL A 70 10.39 -14.10 9.82
C VAL A 70 10.25 -12.62 10.19
N ALA A 71 9.02 -12.13 10.33
CA ALA A 71 8.67 -10.74 10.64
C ALA A 71 7.40 -10.68 11.52
N ASN A 72 7.02 -9.48 11.96
CA ASN A 72 5.80 -9.31 12.78
C ASN A 72 4.53 -9.58 11.97
N VAL A 73 4.53 -9.24 10.68
CA VAL A 73 3.40 -9.43 9.76
C VAL A 73 3.91 -9.62 8.34
N LYS A 74 3.16 -10.35 7.51
CA LYS A 74 3.37 -10.41 6.07
C LYS A 74 2.32 -9.57 5.35
N MET A 75 2.77 -8.66 4.49
CA MET A 75 1.89 -7.79 3.70
C MET A 75 1.93 -8.20 2.23
N ARG A 76 0.73 -8.26 1.63
CA ARG A 76 0.55 -8.33 0.18
C ARG A 76 -0.30 -7.14 -0.26
N ILE A 77 -0.03 -6.63 -1.44
CA ILE A 77 -0.75 -5.49 -2.03
C ILE A 77 -1.30 -5.91 -3.39
N PHE A 78 -2.55 -5.52 -3.66
CA PHE A 78 -3.20 -5.70 -4.94
C PHE A 78 -3.67 -4.35 -5.46
N ASN A 79 -3.24 -4.00 -6.66
CA ASN A 79 -3.71 -2.80 -7.36
C ASN A 79 -5.16 -2.98 -7.85
N PRO A 80 -5.85 -1.91 -8.28
CA PRO A 80 -7.24 -1.97 -8.71
C PRO A 80 -7.46 -2.87 -9.93
N ASP A 81 -6.42 -3.11 -10.74
CA ASP A 81 -6.44 -4.05 -11.87
C ASP A 81 -6.26 -5.52 -11.44
N GLY A 82 -5.99 -5.78 -10.16
CA GLY A 82 -5.71 -7.08 -9.58
C GLY A 82 -4.24 -7.53 -9.71
N SER A 83 -3.34 -6.68 -10.22
CA SER A 83 -1.90 -6.94 -10.21
C SER A 83 -1.35 -6.87 -8.78
N GLU A 84 -0.29 -7.63 -8.50
CA GLU A 84 0.30 -7.74 -7.15
C GLU A 84 1.76 -7.25 -7.18
N PRO A 85 2.01 -5.94 -7.00
CA PRO A 85 3.35 -5.39 -7.02
C PRO A 85 4.20 -5.92 -5.87
N ALA A 86 5.53 -5.78 -6.00
CA ALA A 86 6.46 -6.34 -5.01
C ALA A 86 6.37 -5.62 -3.66
N MET A 87 6.18 -4.30 -3.68
CA MET A 87 6.18 -3.44 -2.50
C MET A 87 5.46 -2.12 -2.78
N CYS A 88 4.90 -1.51 -1.74
CA CYS A 88 4.42 -0.14 -1.75
C CYS A 88 4.76 0.52 -0.40
N GLY A 89 5.57 1.57 -0.42
CA GLY A 89 6.01 2.25 0.80
C GLY A 89 4.86 2.87 1.59
N ASN A 90 3.85 3.41 0.90
CA ASN A 90 2.66 3.99 1.54
C ASN A 90 1.79 2.90 2.18
N GLY A 91 1.60 1.77 1.49
CA GLY A 91 0.91 0.61 2.04
C GLY A 91 1.63 0.05 3.26
N ALA A 92 2.96 -0.06 3.21
CA ALA A 92 3.78 -0.49 4.35
C ALA A 92 3.62 0.44 5.56
N ARG A 93 3.54 1.77 5.37
CA ARG A 93 3.24 2.72 6.46
C ARG A 93 1.87 2.47 7.08
N CYS A 94 0.83 2.22 6.26
CA CYS A 94 -0.49 1.86 6.77
C CYS A 94 -0.43 0.58 7.61
N ILE A 95 0.25 -0.46 7.13
CA ILE A 95 0.35 -1.74 7.85
C ILE A 95 1.18 -1.63 9.13
N ALA A 96 2.22 -0.80 9.16
CA ALA A 96 2.98 -0.53 10.36
C ALA A 96 2.09 0.06 11.47
N VAL A 97 1.30 1.10 11.15
CA VAL A 97 0.33 1.68 12.11
C VAL A 97 -0.73 0.67 12.52
N TYR A 98 -1.27 -0.09 11.56
CA TYR A 98 -2.29 -1.11 11.83
C TYR A 98 -1.77 -2.16 12.84
N SER A 99 -0.58 -2.69 12.56
CA SER A 99 0.04 -3.74 13.38
C SER A 99 0.45 -3.23 14.77
N ALA A 100 0.95 -1.99 14.85
CA ALA A 100 1.30 -1.36 16.13
C ALA A 100 0.07 -1.16 17.04
N ARG A 101 -1.08 -0.82 16.47
CA ARG A 101 -2.34 -0.65 17.23
C ARG A 101 -2.92 -1.98 17.72
N ASP A 102 -2.83 -3.02 16.91
CA ASP A 102 -3.35 -4.35 17.27
C ASP A 102 -2.56 -4.98 18.44
N GLN A 103 -1.25 -4.70 18.50
CA GLN A 103 -0.36 -5.18 19.56
C GLN A 103 -0.58 -4.49 20.93
N LYS A 104 -1.41 -3.43 21.02
CA LYS A 104 -1.71 -2.66 22.24
C LYS A 104 -0.46 -2.21 23.03
N THR A 105 0.65 -1.94 22.35
CA THR A 105 1.89 -1.50 23.00
C THR A 105 1.99 0.03 22.99
N GLU A 106 2.16 0.61 24.19
CA GLU A 106 2.18 2.07 24.43
C GLU A 106 3.51 2.76 24.05
N THR A 107 4.47 2.04 23.46
CA THR A 107 5.81 2.54 23.17
C THR A 107 6.12 2.54 21.66
N ARG A 108 7.13 3.35 21.28
CA ARG A 108 7.69 3.43 19.93
C ARG A 108 7.93 2.02 19.38
N ASN A 109 7.15 1.62 18.38
CA ASN A 109 7.11 0.24 17.91
C ASN A 109 8.02 0.08 16.71
N GLN A 110 8.96 -0.87 16.79
CA GLN A 110 9.65 -1.36 15.61
C GLN A 110 8.83 -2.51 15.01
N ILE A 111 8.28 -2.29 13.82
CA ILE A 111 7.49 -3.31 13.10
C ILE A 111 8.27 -3.75 11.87
N LYS A 112 8.59 -5.05 11.81
CA LYS A 112 9.13 -5.71 10.61
C LYS A 112 7.97 -6.25 9.78
N ILE A 113 7.96 -5.92 8.48
CA ILE A 113 6.91 -6.30 7.54
C ILE A 113 7.55 -7.14 6.43
N GLU A 114 7.15 -8.40 6.30
CA GLU A 114 7.54 -9.25 5.18
C GLU A 114 6.76 -8.87 3.92
N THR A 115 7.44 -8.63 2.81
CA THR A 115 6.84 -8.34 1.49
C THR A 115 7.49 -9.18 0.39
N LYS A 116 6.98 -9.12 -0.84
CA LYS A 116 7.65 -9.75 -1.99
C LYS A 116 9.04 -9.15 -2.29
N ALA A 117 9.28 -7.89 -1.90
CA ALA A 117 10.59 -7.25 -2.04
C ALA A 117 11.55 -7.55 -0.86
N GLY A 118 11.14 -8.38 0.10
CA GLY A 118 11.90 -8.67 1.32
C GLY A 118 11.30 -8.03 2.57
N ILE A 119 12.09 -8.02 3.66
CA ILE A 119 11.67 -7.46 4.96
C ILE A 119 11.85 -5.95 4.94
N ILE A 120 10.79 -5.24 5.32
CA ILE A 120 10.78 -3.79 5.52
C ILE A 120 10.80 -3.52 7.02
N GLU A 121 11.77 -2.72 7.47
CA GLU A 121 11.84 -2.25 8.84
C GLU A 121 11.10 -0.92 8.96
N SER A 122 10.30 -0.77 10.02
CA SER A 122 9.56 0.45 10.27
C SER A 122 9.62 0.85 11.73
N GLU A 123 9.51 2.14 11.96
CA GLU A 123 9.40 2.74 13.29
C GLU A 123 8.12 3.56 13.35
N VAL A 124 7.27 3.24 14.33
CA VAL A 124 5.94 3.84 14.50
C VAL A 124 5.92 4.70 15.76
N ASP A 125 5.57 5.97 15.58
CA ASP A 125 5.31 6.95 16.63
C ASP A 125 3.92 7.57 16.41
N GLY A 126 2.91 6.99 17.08
CA GLY A 126 1.50 7.34 16.86
C GLY A 126 1.06 7.11 15.41
N ASN A 127 0.88 8.20 14.65
CA ASN A 127 0.53 8.16 13.22
C ASN A 127 1.72 8.45 12.30
N ASN A 128 2.87 8.80 12.86
CA ASN A 128 4.09 9.03 12.10
C ASN A 128 4.82 7.71 11.94
N VAL A 129 5.16 7.36 10.69
CA VAL A 129 5.88 6.11 10.39
C VAL A 129 7.10 6.43 9.55
N LYS A 130 8.26 5.97 10.02
CA LYS A 130 9.49 5.90 9.24
C LYS A 130 9.62 4.50 8.67
N ILE A 131 9.94 4.40 7.39
CA ILE A 131 10.23 3.14 6.70
C ILE A 131 11.69 3.17 6.28
N LYS A 132 12.41 2.09 6.58
CA LYS A 132 13.76 1.89 6.05
C LYS A 132 13.65 1.30 4.65
N PHE A 133 14.04 2.09 3.66
CA PHE A 133 14.17 1.61 2.29
C PHE A 133 15.49 0.87 2.10
N THR A 134 15.56 0.06 1.05
CA THR A 134 16.84 -0.47 0.58
C THR A 134 17.71 0.69 0.12
N GLU A 135 19.02 0.59 0.36
CA GLU A 135 19.98 1.54 -0.18
C GLU A 135 19.75 1.75 -1.69
N PRO A 136 19.61 3.01 -2.15
CA PRO A 136 19.43 3.29 -3.55
C PRO A 136 20.58 2.74 -4.40
N LYS A 137 20.26 2.16 -5.55
CA LYS A 137 21.23 1.60 -6.50
C LYS A 137 21.07 2.22 -7.87
N ASP A 138 22.11 2.04 -8.68
CA ASP A 138 22.12 2.39 -10.10
C ASP A 138 21.78 3.86 -10.38
N LEU A 139 22.22 4.77 -9.51
CA LEU A 139 22.00 6.21 -9.71
C LEU A 139 22.67 6.64 -11.03
N LYS A 140 21.85 7.11 -11.95
CA LYS A 140 22.29 7.68 -13.22
C LYS A 140 21.62 9.03 -13.38
N LEU A 141 22.42 10.08 -13.52
CA LEU A 141 21.92 11.44 -13.68
C LEU A 141 21.98 11.83 -15.15
N ASP A 142 21.07 12.72 -15.54
CA ASP A 142 21.12 13.42 -16.82
C ASP A 142 21.10 12.50 -18.07
N LEU A 143 20.34 11.41 -18.01
CA LEU A 143 20.16 10.50 -19.14
C LEU A 143 19.23 11.12 -20.19
N PRO A 144 19.65 11.22 -21.47
CA PRO A 144 18.77 11.66 -22.54
C PRO A 144 17.81 10.54 -22.93
N ILE A 145 16.50 10.80 -22.89
CA ILE A 145 15.47 9.91 -23.43
C ILE A 145 14.53 10.68 -24.36
N ILE A 146 14.00 10.00 -25.38
CA ILE A 146 13.04 10.59 -26.31
C ILE A 146 11.63 10.26 -25.83
N ILE A 147 10.86 11.28 -25.45
CA ILE A 147 9.44 11.16 -25.10
C ILE A 147 8.65 12.00 -26.10
N ASN A 148 7.75 11.36 -26.86
CA ASN A 148 6.93 12.02 -27.89
C ASN A 148 7.76 12.84 -28.90
N GLY A 149 8.93 12.33 -29.30
CA GLY A 149 9.84 13.00 -30.25
C GLY A 149 10.69 14.13 -29.66
N ILE A 150 10.57 14.41 -28.36
CA ILE A 150 11.36 15.45 -27.67
C ILE A 150 12.39 14.79 -26.77
N THR A 151 13.66 15.18 -26.90
CA THR A 151 14.71 14.77 -25.97
C THR A 151 14.47 15.41 -24.61
N ARG A 152 14.33 14.58 -23.58
CA ARG A 152 14.20 14.99 -22.18
C ARG A 152 15.34 14.36 -21.39
N HIS A 153 15.91 15.15 -20.50
CA HIS A 153 16.93 14.70 -19.57
C HIS A 153 16.26 14.19 -18.29
N VAL A 154 16.62 12.97 -17.89
CA VAL A 154 16.02 12.28 -16.75
C VAL A 154 17.08 11.68 -15.85
N SER A 155 16.75 11.54 -14.57
CA SER A 155 17.57 10.80 -13.61
C SER A 155 16.92 9.46 -13.30
N PHE A 156 17.70 8.41 -13.19
CA PHE A 156 17.26 7.08 -12.84
C PHE A 156 17.84 6.67 -11.49
N VAL A 157 17.03 6.00 -10.68
CA VAL A 157 17.46 5.37 -9.43
C VAL A 157 16.56 4.19 -9.09
N ASN A 158 17.13 3.13 -8.52
CA ASN A 158 16.38 1.99 -8.01
C ASN A 158 16.39 1.98 -6.48
N THR A 159 15.21 2.12 -5.86
CA THR A 159 15.03 2.14 -4.40
C THR A 159 14.33 0.87 -3.88
N GLY A 160 14.43 -0.22 -4.65
CA GLY A 160 13.71 -1.48 -4.48
C GLY A 160 12.71 -1.73 -5.60
N VAL A 161 12.22 -0.66 -6.23
CA VAL A 161 11.58 -0.68 -7.55
C VAL A 161 12.18 0.42 -8.45
N PRO A 162 12.22 0.24 -9.79
CA PRO A 162 12.82 1.20 -10.70
C PRO A 162 12.03 2.53 -10.76
N HIS A 163 12.74 3.67 -10.67
CA HIS A 163 12.14 5.00 -10.81
C HIS A 163 12.92 5.85 -11.82
N THR A 164 12.19 6.61 -12.62
CA THR A 164 12.73 7.66 -13.51
C THR A 164 12.14 9.01 -13.09
N VAL A 165 13.01 9.98 -12.87
CA VAL A 165 12.69 11.32 -12.37
C VAL A 165 12.99 12.34 -13.45
N ILE A 166 12.03 13.21 -13.75
CA ILE A 166 12.19 14.33 -14.69
C ILE A 166 11.96 15.61 -13.91
N PHE A 167 12.95 16.51 -13.90
CA PHE A 167 12.77 17.84 -13.34
C PHE A 167 12.09 18.73 -14.38
N VAL A 168 11.04 19.45 -13.96
CA VAL A 168 10.31 20.39 -14.80
C VAL A 168 10.44 21.78 -14.19
N SER A 169 10.63 22.79 -15.03
CA SER A 169 10.52 24.19 -14.62
C SER A 169 9.05 24.49 -14.32
N GLY A 170 8.75 24.90 -13.09
CA GLY A 170 7.41 25.33 -12.66
C GLY A 170 7.07 26.74 -13.12
#